data_AF-A0A356EPU7-F1
#
_entry.id   AF-A0A356EPU7-F1
#
_cell.length_a   1.000
_cell.length_b   1.000
_cell.length_c   1.000
_cell.angle_alpha   90.00
_cell.angle_beta   90.00
_cell.angle_gamma   90.00
#
_symmetry.space_group_name_H-M   'P 1'
#
loop_
_entity.id
_entity.type
_entity.pdbx_description
1 polymer ?
#
loop_
_entity_poly.entity_id
_entity_poly.type
_entity_poly.pdbx_seq_one_letter_code
_entity_poly.pdbx_strand_id
1 'polypeptide(L)' 'MGNFFDCVRTRKTPISDVESQHRSAATCHLINIGMRVGRPLAWNAEEERFEGDSEANSYLKREQRRGFEVA' A
#
# COMPACT_ATOMS: atom_id res chain seq x y z
N MET A 1 5.73 -22.00 7.61
CA MET A 1 4.72 -21.56 8.58
C MET A 1 5.17 -21.55 10.06
N GLY A 2 6.33 -22.12 10.43
CA GLY A 2 6.76 -22.19 11.84
C GLY A 2 6.77 -20.84 12.58
N ASN A 3 7.36 -19.79 11.99
CA ASN A 3 7.37 -18.45 12.59
C ASN A 3 5.96 -17.93 12.90
N PHE A 4 5.00 -18.10 11.99
CA PHE A 4 3.62 -17.67 12.20
C PHE A 4 2.99 -18.35 13.41
N PHE A 5 3.09 -19.68 13.52
CA PHE A 5 2.50 -20.42 14.65
C PHE A 5 3.16 -20.05 15.99
N ASP A 6 4.48 -19.86 16.00
CA ASP A 6 5.18 -19.41 17.20
C ASP A 6 4.76 -18.00 17.62
N CYS A 7 4.62 -17.08 16.68
CA CYS A 7 4.15 -15.72 16.95
C CYS A 7 2.70 -15.69 17.45
N VAL A 8 1.81 -16.55 16.92
CA VAL A 8 0.44 -16.69 17.43
C VAL A 8 0.43 -17.14 18.89
N ARG A 9 1.24 -18.16 19.24
CA ARG A 9 1.34 -18.68 20.60
C ARG A 9 1.97 -17.68 21.58
N THR A 10 3.02 -17.00 21.14
CA THR A 10 3.83 -16.10 22.00
C THR A 10 3.36 -14.66 21.98
N ARG A 11 2.40 -14.30 21.10
CA ARG A 11 1.94 -12.93 20.83
C ARG A 11 3.06 -11.97 20.41
N LYS A 12 4.14 -12.50 19.82
CA LYS A 12 5.22 -11.71 19.23
C LYS A 12 4.88 -11.29 17.80
N THR A 13 5.42 -10.16 17.37
CA THR A 13 5.34 -9.73 15.97
C THR A 13 6.03 -10.76 15.05
N PRO A 14 5.42 -11.14 13.92
CA PRO A 14 6.05 -12.02 12.95
C PRO A 14 7.23 -11.33 12.24
N ILE A 15 8.12 -12.12 11.65
CA ILE A 15 9.25 -11.57 10.84
C ILE A 15 8.72 -10.78 9.63
N SER A 16 7.54 -11.17 9.14
CA SER A 16 6.82 -10.48 8.08
C SER A 16 5.60 -9.77 8.69
N ASP A 17 5.82 -8.57 9.22
CA ASP A 17 4.80 -7.76 9.86
C ASP A 17 3.91 -7.01 8.85
N VAL A 18 2.78 -6.51 9.34
CA VAL A 18 1.77 -5.84 8.50
C VAL A 18 2.31 -4.58 7.83
N GLU A 19 3.09 -3.78 8.54
CA GLU A 19 3.54 -2.47 8.07
C GLU A 19 4.63 -2.62 6.99
N SER A 20 5.59 -3.51 7.23
CA SER A 20 6.62 -3.84 6.24
C SER A 20 6.02 -4.42 4.96
N GLN A 21 5.00 -5.29 5.08
CA GLN A 21 4.33 -5.88 3.92
C GLN A 21 3.42 -4.88 3.20
N HIS A 22 2.74 -3.99 3.92
CA HIS A 22 1.97 -2.90 3.33
C HIS A 22 2.85 -2.01 2.44
N ARG A 23 4.02 -1.57 2.94
CA ARG A 23 4.99 -0.79 2.15
C ARG A 23 5.53 -1.56 0.95
N SER A 24 5.82 -2.84 1.11
CA SER A 24 6.31 -3.69 0.02
C SER A 24 5.25 -3.81 -1.09
N ALA A 25 4.00 -4.07 -0.73
CA ALA A 25 2.89 -4.15 -1.68
C ALA A 25 2.59 -2.80 -2.34
N ALA A 26 2.65 -1.70 -1.59
CA ALA A 26 2.43 -0.35 -2.11
C ALA A 26 3.37 -0.04 -3.27
N THR A 27 4.64 -0.44 -3.17
CA THR A 27 5.65 -0.18 -4.22
C THR A 27 5.23 -0.71 -5.59
N CYS A 28 4.63 -1.91 -5.66
CA CYS A 28 4.11 -2.48 -6.91
C CYS A 28 3.02 -1.59 -7.54
N HIS A 29 2.14 -1.01 -6.71
CA HIS A 29 1.10 -0.10 -7.17
C HIS A 29 1.68 1.24 -7.64
N LEU A 30 2.65 1.79 -6.90
CA LEU A 30 3.30 3.06 -7.28
C LEU A 30 4.01 2.93 -8.64
N ILE A 31 4.67 1.81 -8.91
CA ILE A 31 5.30 1.54 -10.22
C ILE A 31 4.24 1.53 -11.33
N ASN A 32 3.11 0.84 -11.12
CA ASN A 32 2.02 0.81 -12.10
C ASN A 32 1.43 2.20 -12.37
N ILE A 33 1.29 3.04 -11.33
CA ILE A 33 0.81 4.42 -11.49
C ILE A 33 1.85 5.24 -12.26
N GLY A 34 3.13 5.13 -11.93
CA GLY A 34 4.22 5.80 -12.65
C GLY A 34 4.25 5.42 -14.13
N MET A 35 4.07 4.14 -14.46
CA MET A 35 3.95 3.68 -15.85
C MET A 35 2.71 4.25 -16.56
N ARG A 36 1.58 4.32 -15.87
CA ARG A 36 0.32 4.86 -16.44
C ARG A 36 0.41 6.36 -16.73
N VAL A 37 1.00 7.13 -15.82
CA VAL A 37 1.15 8.60 -15.98
C VAL A 37 2.33 8.94 -16.89
N GLY A 38 3.33 8.06 -16.99
CA GLY A 38 4.42 8.17 -17.97
C GLY A 38 5.53 9.16 -17.58
N ARG A 39 5.67 9.49 -16.29
CA ARG A 39 6.70 10.43 -15.77
C ARG A 39 7.13 10.07 -14.35
N PRO A 40 8.30 10.56 -13.88
CA PRO A 40 8.69 10.42 -12.48
C PRO A 40 7.68 11.07 -11.54
N LEU A 41 7.47 10.45 -10.38
CA LEU A 41 6.55 10.91 -9.33
C LEU A 41 7.29 10.93 -7.98
N ALA A 42 7.02 11.94 -7.16
CA ALA A 42 7.52 12.02 -5.79
C ALA A 42 6.47 11.45 -4.83
N TRP A 43 6.86 10.47 -4.02
CA TRP A 43 5.98 9.78 -3.07
C TRP A 43 6.30 10.18 -1.64
N ASN A 44 5.30 10.72 -0.93
CA ASN A 44 5.35 10.91 0.50
C ASN A 44 4.80 9.64 1.18
N ALA A 45 5.68 8.89 1.85
CA ALA A 45 5.33 7.63 2.50
C ALA A 45 4.62 7.80 3.86
N GLU A 46 4.70 8.97 4.49
CA GLU A 46 3.97 9.27 5.73
C GLU A 46 2.49 9.58 5.44
N GLU A 47 2.25 10.42 4.42
CA GLU A 47 0.91 10.81 3.99
C GLU A 47 0.28 9.83 2.97
N GLU A 48 1.06 8.87 2.49
CA GLU A 48 0.72 7.94 1.41
C GLU A 48 0.12 8.61 0.18
N ARG A 49 0.80 9.67 -0.30
CA ARG A 49 0.37 10.47 -1.45
C ARG A 49 1.51 10.90 -2.34
N PHE A 50 1.18 11.16 -3.60
CA PHE A 50 2.10 11.83 -4.51
C PHE A 50 2.11 13.34 -4.24
N GLU A 51 3.30 13.92 -4.10
CA GLU A 51 3.45 15.33 -3.79
C GLU A 51 3.00 16.21 -4.97
N GLY A 52 2.03 17.09 -4.74
CA GLY A 52 1.54 18.05 -5.74
C GLY A 52 0.86 17.43 -6.97
N ASP A 53 0.50 16.14 -6.94
CA ASP A 53 0.08 15.42 -8.15
C ASP A 53 -1.36 14.89 -8.07
N SER A 54 -2.34 15.70 -8.47
CA SER A 54 -3.75 15.31 -8.41
C SER A 54 -4.10 14.15 -9.36
N GLU A 55 -3.42 14.05 -10.50
CA GLU A 55 -3.65 13.00 -11.49
C GLU A 55 -3.20 11.64 -10.96
N ALA A 56 -1.96 11.52 -10.50
CA ALA A 56 -1.44 10.28 -9.93
C ALA A 56 -2.22 9.87 -8.67
N ASN A 57 -2.56 10.84 -7.81
CA ASN A 57 -3.37 10.60 -6.62
C ASN A 57 -4.79 10.10 -6.95
N SER A 58 -5.34 10.39 -8.13
CA SER A 58 -6.64 9.85 -8.55
C SER A 58 -6.64 8.33 -8.75
N TYR A 59 -5.47 7.73 -8.96
CA TYR A 59 -5.30 6.27 -9.13
C TYR A 59 -5.02 5.51 -7.83
N LEU A 60 -4.80 6.19 -6.70
CA LEU A 60 -4.55 5.54 -5.41
C LEU A 60 -5.76 4.77 -4.89
N LYS A 61 -6.96 5.14 -5.35
CA LYS A 61 -8.20 4.44 -5.03
C LYS A 61 -9.02 4.25 -6.29
N ARG A 62 -9.72 3.12 -6.36
CA ARG A 62 -10.79 2.90 -7.32
C ARG A 62 -12.11 3.35 -6.73
N GLU A 63 -13.05 3.71 -7.60
CA GLU A 63 -14.45 3.84 -7.19
C GLU A 63 -14.91 2.51 -6.58
N GLN A 64 -15.41 2.57 -5.34
CA GLN A 64 -15.90 1.39 -4.65
C GLN A 64 -17.25 0.97 -5.23
N ARG A 65 -17.50 -0.34 -5.23
CA ARG A 65 -18.76 -0.89 -5.74
C ARG A 65 -19.88 -0.50 -4.77
N ARG A 66 -20.98 0.04 -5.31
CA ARG A 66 -22.16 0.40 -4.53
C ARG A 66 -22.61 -0.73 -3.60
N GLY A 67 -22.76 -0.44 -2.31
CA GLY A 67 -23.16 -1.38 -1.26
C GLY A 67 -22.03 -2.22 -0.66
N PHE A 68 -20.78 -2.00 -1.07
CA PHE A 68 -19.57 -2.64 -0.54
C PHE A 68 -18.49 -1.60 -0.19
N GLU A 69 -18.93 -0.39 0.17
CA GLU A 69 -18.05 0.68 0.59
C GLU A 69 -17.41 0.36 1.95
N VAL A 70 -16.14 0.68 2.10
CA VAL A 70 -15.42 0.56 3.38
C VAL A 70 -14.95 1.94 3.82
N ALA A 71 -14.99 2.17 5.15
CA ALA A 71 -14.62 3.42 5.80
C ALA A 71 -13.13 3.76 5.61
#